data_AF-A0A963MKP5-F1
#
_entry.id   AF-A0A963MKP5-F1
#
_cell.length_a   1.000
_cell.length_b   1.000
_cell.length_c   1.000
_cell.angle_alpha   90.00
_cell.angle_beta   90.00
_cell.angle_gamma   90.00
#
_symmetry.space_group_name_H-M   'P 1'
#
loop_
_entity.id
_entity.type
_entity.pdbx_description
1 polymer ?
#
loop_
_entity_poly.entity_id
_entity_poly.type
_entity_poly.pdbx_seq_one_letter_code
_entity_poly.pdbx_strand_id
1 'polypeptide(L)'
;MKSSDIRALLDEPACSHNHKEKSGCARPKPGATAGGCSFDGAQITLLPIADVAHIVHGPIGCAGSSWDNRGTRSSGVRLFRIGMTTDLSETDVVMGRGEKRLFHAIKQAIDSYSPAAVFVYNTCVPALIGDDVEAVCKATSERWGTPVVPVDAAGFYGTKNLGNRLAGEAMLKHVIGTREPEAAATRADGLPTYDVNLIGEYNIAG
;
A
#
# COMPACT_ATOMS: atom_id res chain seq x y z
N MET A 1 3.87 -11.16 7.09
CA MET A 1 5.01 -10.48 7.74
C MET A 1 5.28 -11.12 9.09
N LYS A 2 6.54 -11.35 9.48
CA LYS A 2 6.86 -11.97 10.78
C LYS A 2 6.87 -10.91 11.88
N SER A 3 6.60 -11.31 13.13
CA SER A 3 6.66 -10.41 14.29
C SER A 3 8.04 -9.79 14.50
N SER A 4 9.12 -10.48 14.09
CA SER A 4 10.49 -9.96 14.07
C SER A 4 10.63 -8.73 13.17
N ASP A 5 9.97 -8.76 12.02
CA ASP A 5 10.09 -7.73 10.99
C ASP A 5 9.39 -6.46 11.46
N ILE A 6 8.21 -6.60 12.07
CA ILE A 6 7.48 -5.50 12.72
C ILE A 6 8.31 -4.89 13.86
N ARG A 7 9.03 -5.70 14.63
CA ARG A 7 9.90 -5.21 15.72
C ARG A 7 11.11 -4.46 15.18
N ALA A 8 11.71 -4.92 14.08
CA ALA A 8 12.80 -4.22 13.41
C ALA A 8 12.36 -2.84 12.90
N LEU A 9 11.11 -2.71 12.45
CA LEU A 9 10.51 -1.42 12.11
C LEU A 9 10.26 -0.50 13.33
N LEU A 10 10.53 -0.91 14.57
CA LEU A 10 10.48 0.01 15.71
C LEU A 10 11.88 0.48 16.14
N ASP A 11 12.91 -0.12 15.55
CA ASP A 11 14.31 0.22 15.81
C ASP A 11 14.78 1.30 14.80
N GLU A 12 15.22 2.45 15.31
CA GLU A 12 15.67 3.61 14.51
C GLU A 12 17.09 4.03 14.92
N PRO A 13 18.11 3.17 14.69
CA PRO A 13 19.44 3.36 15.24
C PRO A 13 20.19 4.57 14.66
N ALA A 14 19.73 5.10 13.52
CA ALA A 14 20.36 6.24 12.83
C ALA A 14 20.03 7.61 13.45
N CYS A 15 19.07 7.70 14.38
CA CYS A 15 18.73 8.98 15.03
C CYS A 15 19.53 9.14 16.33
N SER A 16 20.59 9.94 16.28
CA SER A 16 21.47 10.26 17.42
C SER A 16 20.75 10.88 18.63
N HIS A 17 19.51 11.33 18.48
CA HIS A 17 18.69 11.91 19.54
C HIS A 17 17.61 10.97 20.07
N ASN A 18 17.46 9.77 19.49
CA ASN A 18 16.38 8.85 19.81
C ASN A 18 16.86 7.69 20.68
N HIS A 19 17.22 7.98 21.93
CA HIS A 19 17.77 7.00 22.88
C HIS A 19 16.72 6.21 23.69
N LYS A 20 15.41 6.42 23.44
CA LYS A 20 14.34 5.73 24.17
C LYS A 20 13.76 4.61 23.32
N GLU A 21 13.48 3.46 23.94
CA GLU A 21 12.61 2.45 23.34
C GLU A 21 11.25 3.11 23.05
N LYS A 22 10.94 3.32 21.77
CA LYS A 22 9.60 3.71 21.36
C LYS A 22 8.72 2.47 21.46
N SER A 23 7.94 2.36 22.53
CA SER A 23 6.74 1.53 22.47
C SER A 23 5.88 2.12 21.34
N GLY A 24 5.62 1.35 20.29
CA GLY A 24 4.80 1.81 19.17
C GLY A 24 3.44 2.38 19.64
N CYS A 25 2.61 2.87 18.71
CA CYS A 25 1.30 3.40 19.07
C CYS A 25 0.54 2.45 20.02
N ALA A 26 0.02 3.01 21.12
CA ALA A 26 -0.68 2.23 22.13
C ALA A 26 -1.77 1.38 21.47
N ARG A 27 -1.84 0.10 21.85
CA ARG A 27 -2.93 -0.77 21.39
C ARG A 27 -4.26 -0.13 21.79
N PRO A 28 -5.22 -0.01 20.85
CA PRO A 28 -6.52 0.54 21.19
C PRO A 28 -7.17 -0.32 22.27
N LYS A 29 -7.72 0.34 23.30
CA LYS A 29 -8.52 -0.33 24.33
C LYS A 29 -9.95 -0.52 23.80
N PRO A 30 -10.66 -1.60 24.18
CA PRO A 30 -12.08 -1.73 23.88
C PRO A 30 -12.83 -0.45 24.28
N GLY A 31 -13.59 0.13 23.34
CA GLY A 31 -14.28 1.42 23.52
C GLY A 31 -13.54 2.66 23.02
N ALA A 32 -12.24 2.57 22.69
CA ALA A 32 -11.46 3.66 22.08
C ALA A 32 -11.22 3.38 20.57
N THR A 33 -12.31 3.36 19.79
CA THR A 33 -12.35 2.76 18.44
C THR A 33 -12.02 3.70 17.27
N ALA A 34 -11.76 4.99 17.51
CA ALA A 34 -11.54 5.97 16.44
C ALA A 34 -10.22 5.79 15.65
N GLY A 35 -9.36 4.82 16.02
CA GLY A 35 -7.97 4.73 15.57
C GLY A 35 -7.72 4.05 14.20
N GLY A 36 -8.71 3.39 13.60
CA GLY A 36 -8.56 2.52 12.42
C GLY A 36 -7.37 1.55 12.49
N CYS A 37 -7.03 0.93 11.36
CA CYS A 37 -6.07 -0.18 11.32
C CYS A 37 -4.87 0.08 10.39
N SER A 38 -3.87 -0.80 10.41
CA SER A 38 -2.70 -0.68 9.53
C SER A 38 -3.05 -0.69 8.04
N PHE A 39 -4.09 -1.42 7.63
CA PHE A 39 -4.55 -1.40 6.23
C PHE A 39 -5.04 0.00 5.83
N ASP A 40 -5.87 0.63 6.68
CA ASP A 40 -6.35 2.00 6.44
C ASP A 40 -5.17 2.96 6.37
N GLY A 41 -4.18 2.84 7.26
CA GLY A 41 -2.94 3.62 7.18
C GLY A 41 -2.18 3.45 5.85
N ALA A 42 -1.91 2.20 5.45
CA ALA A 42 -1.19 1.93 4.22
C ALA A 42 -1.94 2.44 2.98
N GLN A 43 -3.27 2.26 2.95
CA GLN A 43 -4.11 2.77 1.87
C GLN A 43 -4.12 4.30 1.84
N ILE A 44 -4.18 5.00 2.98
CA ILE A 44 -4.07 6.47 3.02
C ILE A 44 -2.79 6.94 2.34
N THR A 45 -1.69 6.27 2.63
CA THR A 45 -0.37 6.69 2.14
C THR A 45 -0.21 6.45 0.63
N LEU A 46 -0.73 5.34 0.10
CA LEU A 46 -0.44 4.91 -1.27
C LEU A 46 -1.57 5.17 -2.27
N LEU A 47 -2.82 5.28 -1.83
CA LEU A 47 -3.97 5.53 -2.70
C LEU A 47 -3.82 6.81 -3.56
N PRO A 48 -3.14 7.89 -3.11
CA PRO A 48 -2.87 9.07 -3.94
C PRO A 48 -2.02 8.85 -5.19
N ILE A 49 -1.47 7.65 -5.41
CA ILE A 49 -0.76 7.29 -6.64
C ILE A 49 -1.80 6.94 -7.72
N ALA A 50 -2.05 7.91 -8.60
CA ALA A 50 -3.31 8.02 -9.32
C ALA A 50 -3.48 7.08 -10.53
N ASP A 51 -2.37 6.60 -11.11
CA ASP A 51 -2.26 5.75 -12.30
C ASP A 51 -2.01 4.27 -11.98
N VAL A 52 -2.02 3.92 -10.70
CA VAL A 52 -1.85 2.56 -10.19
C VAL A 52 -3.21 1.92 -9.91
N ALA A 53 -3.32 0.62 -10.19
CA ALA A 53 -4.47 -0.18 -9.80
C ALA A 53 -4.31 -0.64 -8.34
N HIS A 54 -5.25 -0.24 -7.48
CA HIS A 54 -5.21 -0.54 -6.04
C HIS A 54 -6.15 -1.69 -5.69
N ILE A 55 -5.62 -2.92 -5.58
CA ILE A 55 -6.40 -4.12 -5.28
C ILE A 55 -6.36 -4.41 -3.79
N VAL A 56 -7.52 -4.39 -3.14
CA VAL A 56 -7.67 -4.85 -1.76
C VAL A 56 -7.88 -6.36 -1.74
N HIS A 57 -6.92 -7.11 -1.22
CA HIS A 57 -7.05 -8.56 -1.10
C HIS A 57 -7.74 -8.91 0.22
N GLY A 58 -9.02 -9.26 0.15
CA GLY A 58 -9.84 -9.59 1.31
C GLY A 58 -11.33 -9.69 1.00
N PRO A 59 -12.19 -9.88 2.02
CA PRO A 59 -13.63 -9.73 1.91
C PRO A 59 -14.03 -8.27 1.60
N ILE A 60 -15.27 -8.06 1.11
CA ILE A 60 -15.77 -6.74 0.71
C ILE A 60 -15.63 -5.64 1.77
N GLY A 61 -15.73 -5.96 3.07
CA GLY A 61 -15.80 -4.96 4.14
C GLY A 61 -14.66 -3.95 4.15
N CYS A 62 -13.42 -4.40 3.90
CA CYS A 62 -12.27 -3.49 3.86
C CYS A 62 -12.40 -2.48 2.72
N ALA A 63 -12.62 -2.95 1.49
CA ALA A 63 -12.72 -2.11 0.32
C ALA A 63 -13.99 -1.25 0.32
N GLY A 64 -15.14 -1.83 0.65
CA GLY A 64 -16.43 -1.14 0.62
C GLY A 64 -16.53 0.04 1.58
N SER A 65 -15.87 -0.02 2.75
CA SER A 65 -15.88 1.08 3.73
C SER A 65 -14.78 2.11 3.51
N SER A 66 -13.67 1.75 2.86
CA SER A 66 -12.56 2.69 2.63
C SER A 66 -12.58 3.34 1.24
N TRP A 67 -13.37 2.81 0.31
CA TRP A 67 -13.46 3.30 -1.06
C TRP A 67 -13.98 4.73 -1.12
N ASP A 68 -13.29 5.57 -1.91
CA ASP A 68 -13.56 6.99 -2.15
C ASP A 68 -13.69 7.85 -0.87
N ASN A 69 -13.14 7.37 0.26
CA ASN A 69 -13.23 8.04 1.55
C ASN A 69 -12.17 9.14 1.75
N ARG A 70 -11.42 9.52 0.69
CA ARG A 70 -10.28 10.44 0.78
C ARG A 70 -10.34 11.52 -0.29
N GLY A 71 -10.08 12.77 0.13
CA GLY A 71 -10.22 13.97 -0.69
C GLY A 71 -9.06 14.28 -1.64
N THR A 72 -8.20 13.30 -1.96
CA THR A 72 -7.07 13.50 -2.87
C THR A 72 -7.57 13.88 -4.27
N ARG A 73 -6.92 14.89 -4.86
CA ARG A 73 -7.20 15.35 -6.22
C ARG A 73 -6.09 14.89 -7.17
N SER A 74 -6.49 14.49 -8.38
CA SER A 74 -5.60 14.21 -9.50
C SER A 74 -5.89 15.17 -10.63
N SER A 75 -4.85 15.60 -11.34
CA SER A 75 -4.91 16.48 -12.52
C SER A 75 -5.18 15.73 -13.83
N GLY A 76 -5.24 14.39 -13.81
CA GLY A 76 -5.42 13.59 -15.02
C GLY A 76 -6.01 12.21 -14.73
N VAL A 77 -5.14 11.20 -14.62
CA VAL A 77 -5.55 9.80 -14.40
C VAL A 77 -6.28 9.65 -13.07
N ARG A 78 -7.36 8.86 -13.03
CA ARG A 78 -8.21 8.67 -11.84
C ARG A 78 -8.42 7.20 -11.51
N LEU A 79 -7.45 6.34 -11.85
CA LEU A 79 -7.58 4.90 -11.66
C LEU A 79 -7.72 4.53 -10.18
N PHE A 80 -7.02 5.26 -9.30
CA PHE A 80 -7.12 5.09 -7.84
C PHE A 80 -8.53 5.27 -7.25
N ARG A 81 -9.44 5.94 -7.98
CA ARG A 81 -10.83 6.11 -7.56
C ARG A 81 -11.70 4.89 -7.84
N ILE A 82 -11.22 3.89 -8.57
CA ILE A 82 -11.96 2.65 -8.79
C ILE A 82 -11.68 1.71 -7.62
N GLY A 83 -12.73 1.30 -6.90
CA GLY A 83 -12.62 0.35 -5.80
C GLY A 83 -12.39 -1.06 -6.34
N MET A 84 -11.15 -1.56 -6.27
CA MET A 84 -10.82 -2.91 -6.70
C MET A 84 -10.61 -3.81 -5.48
N THR A 85 -11.24 -4.98 -5.47
CA THR A 85 -11.12 -5.97 -4.40
C THR A 85 -11.22 -7.38 -4.94
N THR A 86 -10.59 -8.34 -4.26
CA THR A 86 -10.79 -9.76 -4.57
C THR A 86 -12.14 -10.28 -4.08
N ASP A 87 -12.81 -9.57 -3.17
CA ASP A 87 -14.10 -9.93 -2.57
C ASP A 87 -14.21 -11.41 -2.13
N LEU A 88 -13.30 -11.83 -1.25
CA LEU A 88 -13.18 -13.23 -0.85
C LEU A 88 -14.48 -13.75 -0.21
N SER A 89 -14.99 -14.85 -0.76
CA SER A 89 -16.12 -15.58 -0.19
C SER A 89 -15.64 -16.52 0.92
N GLU A 90 -16.57 -17.00 1.74
CA GLU A 90 -16.27 -18.04 2.74
C GLU A 90 -15.62 -19.27 2.11
N THR A 91 -16.08 -19.68 0.93
CA THR A 91 -15.49 -20.82 0.21
C THR A 91 -14.04 -20.56 -0.18
N ASP A 92 -13.68 -19.33 -0.54
CA ASP A 92 -12.29 -19.01 -0.87
C ASP A 92 -11.37 -19.08 0.35
N VAL A 93 -11.89 -18.67 1.51
CA VAL A 93 -11.16 -18.72 2.78
C VAL A 93 -10.99 -20.16 3.24
N VAL A 94 -12.08 -20.96 3.25
CA VAL A 94 -12.05 -22.36 3.71
C VAL A 94 -11.20 -23.25 2.81
N MET A 95 -11.28 -23.03 1.49
CA MET A 95 -10.61 -23.88 0.51
C MET A 95 -9.22 -23.36 0.09
N GLY A 96 -8.73 -22.28 0.70
CA GLY A 96 -7.44 -21.67 0.34
C GLY A 96 -7.35 -21.21 -1.11
N ARG A 97 -8.45 -20.66 -1.66
CA ARG A 97 -8.49 -20.16 -3.05
C ARG A 97 -8.14 -18.67 -3.16
N GLY A 98 -7.83 -18.01 -2.04
CA GLY A 98 -7.47 -16.59 -1.96
C GLY A 98 -6.37 -16.21 -2.94
N GLU A 99 -5.24 -16.91 -2.91
CA GLU A 99 -4.11 -16.69 -3.81
C GLU A 99 -4.47 -16.84 -5.31
N LYS A 100 -5.24 -17.88 -5.66
CA LYS A 100 -5.72 -18.06 -7.04
C LYS A 100 -6.65 -16.93 -7.44
N ARG A 101 -7.53 -16.49 -6.56
CA ARG A 101 -8.45 -15.39 -6.83
C ARG A 101 -7.70 -14.08 -7.00
N LEU A 102 -6.67 -13.84 -6.18
CA LEU A 102 -5.76 -12.71 -6.32
C LEU A 102 -5.03 -12.72 -7.67
N PHE A 103 -4.49 -13.86 -8.08
CA PHE A 103 -3.83 -14.01 -9.38
C PHE A 103 -4.74 -13.59 -10.55
N HIS A 104 -6.00 -14.04 -10.55
CA HIS A 104 -6.97 -13.68 -11.59
C HIS A 104 -7.44 -12.23 -11.47
N ALA A 105 -7.53 -11.67 -10.25
CA ALA A 105 -7.89 -10.28 -10.04
C ALA A 105 -6.80 -9.33 -10.60
N ILE A 106 -5.52 -9.66 -10.39
CA ILE A 106 -4.40 -8.90 -10.98
C ILE A 106 -4.47 -8.96 -12.50
N LYS A 107 -4.67 -10.14 -13.08
CA LYS A 107 -4.88 -10.32 -14.53
C LYS A 107 -6.02 -9.42 -15.03
N GLN A 108 -7.17 -9.45 -14.36
CA GLN A 108 -8.33 -8.65 -14.75
C GLN A 108 -8.03 -7.15 -14.70
N ALA A 109 -7.33 -6.68 -13.66
CA ALA A 109 -6.96 -5.27 -13.55
C ALA A 109 -6.02 -4.84 -14.69
N ILE A 110 -5.02 -5.67 -15.03
CA ILE A 110 -4.07 -5.40 -16.12
C ILE A 110 -4.79 -5.39 -17.48
N ASP A 111 -5.56 -6.43 -17.78
CA ASP A 111 -6.27 -6.56 -19.06
C ASP A 111 -7.30 -5.44 -19.27
N SER A 112 -7.97 -5.00 -18.19
CA SER A 112 -9.09 -4.04 -18.31
C SER A 112 -8.64 -2.58 -18.27
N TYR A 113 -7.58 -2.27 -17.53
CA TYR A 113 -7.19 -0.87 -17.25
C TYR A 113 -5.77 -0.52 -17.70
N SER A 114 -4.92 -1.50 -18.02
CA SER A 114 -3.52 -1.30 -18.42
C SER A 114 -2.78 -0.30 -17.50
N PRO A 115 -2.75 -0.54 -16.18
CA PRO A 115 -2.18 0.41 -15.22
C PRO A 115 -0.65 0.49 -15.31
N ALA A 116 -0.08 1.58 -14.79
CA ALA A 116 1.39 1.71 -14.70
C ALA A 116 2.01 0.68 -13.73
N ALA A 117 1.30 0.38 -12.64
CA ALA A 117 1.62 -0.69 -11.70
C ALA A 117 0.35 -1.17 -10.98
N VAL A 118 0.45 -2.28 -10.25
CA VAL A 118 -0.63 -2.83 -9.42
C VAL A 118 -0.16 -2.92 -7.97
N PHE A 119 -0.90 -2.33 -7.05
CA PHE A 119 -0.64 -2.46 -5.61
C PHE A 119 -1.65 -3.40 -4.98
N VAL A 120 -1.15 -4.39 -4.25
CA VAL A 120 -1.98 -5.40 -3.59
C VAL A 120 -1.92 -5.19 -2.08
N TYR A 121 -3.04 -4.83 -1.47
CA TYR A 121 -3.13 -4.62 -0.03
C TYR A 121 -3.59 -5.90 0.66
N ASN A 122 -2.75 -6.45 1.52
CA ASN A 122 -3.11 -7.60 2.34
C ASN A 122 -4.01 -7.18 3.51
N THR A 123 -5.10 -7.90 3.74
CA THR A 123 -6.04 -7.63 4.84
C THR A 123 -5.98 -8.71 5.93
N CYS A 124 -6.82 -8.59 6.96
CA CYS A 124 -6.77 -9.49 8.12
C CYS A 124 -7.00 -10.97 7.76
N VAL A 125 -7.94 -11.26 6.85
CA VAL A 125 -8.33 -12.65 6.56
C VAL A 125 -7.22 -13.39 5.79
N PRO A 126 -6.68 -12.90 4.66
CA PRO A 126 -5.63 -13.60 3.93
C PRO A 126 -4.34 -13.71 4.75
N ALA A 127 -3.99 -12.68 5.53
CA ALA A 127 -2.85 -12.74 6.44
C ALA A 127 -2.98 -13.80 7.55
N LEU A 128 -4.20 -14.03 8.05
CA LEU A 128 -4.47 -15.01 9.10
C LEU A 128 -4.39 -16.45 8.59
N ILE A 129 -4.92 -16.71 7.38
CA ILE A 129 -4.86 -18.04 6.76
C ILE A 129 -3.50 -18.36 6.16
N GLY A 130 -2.65 -17.34 5.97
CA GLY A 130 -1.27 -17.49 5.53
C GLY A 130 -1.09 -17.44 4.02
N ASP A 131 -1.92 -16.68 3.30
CA ASP A 131 -1.77 -16.48 1.85
C ASP A 131 -0.42 -15.82 1.53
N ASP A 132 0.32 -16.38 0.58
CA ASP A 132 1.61 -15.88 0.13
C ASP A 132 1.44 -14.80 -0.96
N VAL A 133 1.02 -13.61 -0.52
CA VAL A 133 0.80 -12.45 -1.40
C VAL A 133 2.07 -12.04 -2.13
N GLU A 134 3.26 -12.18 -1.51
CA GLU A 134 4.53 -11.80 -2.12
C GLU A 134 4.87 -12.72 -3.29
N ALA A 135 4.73 -14.04 -3.12
CA ALA A 135 4.95 -14.99 -4.21
C ALA A 135 3.98 -14.76 -5.38
N VAL A 136 2.69 -14.48 -5.09
CA VAL A 136 1.70 -14.17 -6.12
C VAL A 136 2.07 -12.86 -6.86
N CYS A 137 2.44 -11.80 -6.14
CA CYS A 137 2.84 -10.54 -6.76
C CYS A 137 4.07 -10.71 -7.66
N LYS A 138 5.07 -11.48 -7.22
CA LYS A 138 6.25 -11.79 -8.03
C LYS A 138 5.89 -12.54 -9.31
N ALA A 139 5.11 -13.62 -9.19
CA ALA A 139 4.72 -14.45 -10.34
C ALA A 139 3.87 -13.68 -11.36
N THR A 140 3.00 -12.78 -10.88
CA THR A 140 2.14 -11.96 -11.75
C THR A 140 2.93 -10.84 -12.43
N SER A 141 3.85 -10.20 -11.72
CA SER A 141 4.79 -9.22 -12.27
C SER A 141 5.64 -9.81 -13.40
N GLU A 142 6.25 -10.98 -13.18
CA GLU A 142 7.05 -11.69 -14.19
C GLU A 142 6.22 -12.11 -15.42
N ARG A 143 4.96 -12.51 -15.21
CA ARG A 143 4.09 -13.01 -16.28
C ARG A 143 3.57 -11.93 -17.22
N TRP A 144 3.22 -10.76 -16.69
CA TRP A 144 2.57 -9.69 -17.46
C TRP A 144 3.46 -8.47 -17.71
N GLY A 145 4.63 -8.40 -17.09
CA GLY A 145 5.56 -7.27 -17.25
C GLY A 145 5.08 -5.96 -16.61
N THR A 146 3.94 -5.98 -15.90
CA THR A 146 3.45 -4.87 -15.09
C THR A 146 3.94 -5.03 -13.66
N PRO A 147 4.61 -4.02 -13.06
CA PRO A 147 5.06 -4.11 -11.68
C PRO A 147 3.89 -4.36 -10.71
N VAL A 148 4.02 -5.39 -9.88
CA VAL A 148 3.03 -5.71 -8.84
C VAL A 148 3.70 -5.61 -7.47
N VAL A 149 3.21 -4.69 -6.63
CA VAL A 149 3.78 -4.38 -5.32
C VAL A 149 2.92 -4.99 -4.21
N PRO A 150 3.44 -5.92 -3.40
CA PRO A 150 2.76 -6.42 -2.22
C PRO A 150 2.86 -5.41 -1.08
N VAL A 151 1.71 -5.02 -0.51
CA VAL A 151 1.60 -4.16 0.67
C VAL A 151 1.01 -4.97 1.81
N ASP A 152 1.88 -5.63 2.57
CA ASP A 152 1.48 -6.46 3.72
C ASP A 152 1.21 -5.59 4.96
N ALA A 153 -0.01 -5.07 5.05
CA ALA A 153 -0.45 -4.17 6.11
C ALA A 153 -1.76 -4.64 6.75
N ALA A 154 -1.88 -5.94 7.03
CA ALA A 154 -3.08 -6.51 7.64
C ALA A 154 -3.51 -5.74 8.89
N GLY A 155 -4.82 -5.50 9.02
CA GLY A 155 -5.34 -4.56 10.01
C GLY A 155 -5.02 -4.89 11.47
N PHE A 156 -4.82 -6.16 11.81
CA PHE A 156 -4.48 -6.59 13.17
C PHE A 156 -3.01 -6.35 13.54
N TYR A 157 -2.13 -5.96 12.60
CA TYR A 157 -0.73 -5.67 12.90
C TYR A 157 -0.59 -4.46 13.83
N GLY A 158 -1.46 -3.46 13.69
CA GLY A 158 -1.44 -2.27 14.53
C GLY A 158 -2.36 -1.15 14.06
N THR A 159 -1.97 0.08 14.37
CA THR A 159 -2.73 1.30 14.05
C THR A 159 -2.41 1.83 12.65
N LYS A 160 -3.11 2.89 12.24
CA LYS A 160 -2.84 3.61 10.98
C LYS A 160 -1.38 4.04 10.83
N ASN A 161 -0.75 4.51 11.91
CA ASN A 161 0.64 4.97 11.85
C ASN A 161 1.61 3.84 11.46
N LEU A 162 1.37 2.63 11.96
CA LEU A 162 2.13 1.46 11.52
C LEU A 162 1.85 1.16 10.05
N GLY A 163 0.60 1.30 9.60
CA GLY A 163 0.21 1.23 8.19
C GLY A 163 0.99 2.18 7.29
N ASN A 164 1.12 3.46 7.67
CA ASN A 164 1.89 4.44 6.92
C ASN A 164 3.36 4.03 6.79
N ARG A 165 3.95 3.48 7.88
CA ARG A 165 5.32 2.98 7.86
C ARG A 165 5.47 1.77 6.93
N LEU A 166 4.53 0.83 6.98
CA LEU A 166 4.52 -0.36 6.12
C LEU A 166 4.36 0.02 4.64
N ALA A 167 3.56 1.03 4.33
CA ALA A 167 3.47 1.60 2.99
C ALA A 167 4.82 2.18 2.53
N GLY A 168 5.48 2.97 3.37
CA GLY A 168 6.81 3.50 3.07
C GLY A 168 7.85 2.40 2.84
N GLU A 169 7.82 1.35 3.67
CA GLU A 169 8.69 0.17 3.53
C GLU A 169 8.43 -0.58 2.22
N ALA A 170 7.17 -0.73 1.81
CA ALA A 170 6.83 -1.36 0.53
C ALA A 170 7.36 -0.53 -0.66
N MET A 171 7.26 0.80 -0.59
CA MET A 171 7.85 1.68 -1.61
C MET A 171 9.37 1.56 -1.65
N LEU A 172 10.03 1.52 -0.49
CA LEU A 172 11.48 1.36 -0.40
C LEU A 172 11.96 0.05 -1.03
N LYS A 173 11.25 -1.06 -0.78
CA LYS A 173 11.65 -2.39 -1.26
C LYS A 173 11.38 -2.61 -2.75
N HIS A 174 10.28 -2.05 -3.27
CA HIS A 174 9.76 -2.45 -4.58
C HIS A 174 9.76 -1.33 -5.62
N VAL A 175 9.88 -0.05 -5.22
CA VAL A 175 9.67 1.09 -6.14
C VAL A 175 10.87 2.04 -6.16
N ILE A 176 11.36 2.48 -5.00
CA ILE A 176 12.43 3.47 -4.89
C ILE A 176 13.73 2.88 -5.47
N GLY A 177 14.41 3.65 -6.32
CA GLY A 177 15.67 3.25 -6.96
C GLY A 177 15.52 2.42 -8.24
N THR A 178 14.29 2.23 -8.74
CA THR A 178 14.04 1.50 -9.99
C THR A 178 14.27 2.33 -11.26
N ARG A 179 14.37 3.65 -11.14
CA ARG A 179 14.54 4.58 -12.25
C ARG A 179 15.30 5.84 -11.81
N GLU A 180 16.21 6.29 -12.66
CA GLU A 180 16.90 7.58 -12.50
C GLU A 180 16.02 8.75 -12.98
N PRO A 181 16.12 9.93 -12.34
CA PRO A 181 15.38 11.11 -12.75
C PRO A 181 15.77 11.54 -14.18
N GLU A 182 14.80 12.06 -14.92
CA GLU A 182 15.06 12.70 -16.20
C GLU A 182 15.87 13.99 -15.99
N ALA A 183 16.59 14.42 -17.03
CA ALA A 183 17.35 15.67 -16.96
C ALA A 183 16.42 16.84 -16.66
N ALA A 184 16.74 17.58 -15.61
CA ALA A 184 15.94 18.71 -15.16
C ALA A 184 15.80 19.75 -16.27
N ALA A 185 14.55 20.19 -16.54
CA ALA A 185 14.31 21.20 -17.55
C ALA A 185 15.02 22.51 -17.18
N THR A 186 15.60 23.18 -18.18
CA THR A 186 16.19 24.50 -18.01
C THR A 186 15.12 25.51 -17.66
N ARG A 187 15.30 26.22 -16.55
CA ARG A 187 14.36 27.27 -16.15
C ARG A 187 14.39 28.44 -17.13
N ALA A 188 13.22 29.01 -17.41
CA ALA A 188 13.09 30.17 -18.28
C ALA A 188 13.79 31.43 -17.73
N ASP A 189 14.00 31.50 -16.42
CA ASP A 189 14.67 32.61 -15.72
C ASP A 189 16.20 32.46 -15.62
N GLY A 190 16.78 31.40 -16.19
CA GLY A 190 18.23 31.18 -16.22
C GLY A 190 18.85 30.78 -14.88
N LEU A 191 18.05 30.57 -13.83
CA LEU A 191 18.53 30.10 -12.53
C LEU A 191 18.82 28.59 -12.55
N PRO A 192 19.63 28.08 -11.59
CA PRO A 192 19.81 26.64 -11.42
C PRO A 192 18.49 25.94 -11.11
N THR A 193 18.28 24.77 -11.72
CA THR A 193 17.18 23.88 -11.37
C THR A 193 17.57 23.04 -10.17
N TYR A 194 16.67 22.94 -9.18
CA TYR A 194 16.83 22.10 -7.99
C TYR A 194 15.68 21.10 -7.93
N ASP A 195 16.02 19.82 -7.84
CA ASP A 195 15.03 18.75 -7.69
C ASP A 195 14.69 18.58 -6.21
N VAL A 196 13.39 18.61 -5.88
CA VAL A 196 12.88 18.51 -4.51
C VAL A 196 11.70 17.55 -4.45
N ASN A 197 11.55 16.86 -3.33
CA ASN A 197 10.42 15.98 -3.06
C ASN A 197 9.64 16.45 -1.82
N LEU A 198 8.32 16.34 -1.87
CA LEU A 198 7.43 16.55 -0.72
C LEU A 198 6.98 15.18 -0.19
N ILE A 199 7.44 14.82 1.01
CA ILE A 199 7.12 13.52 1.62
C ILE A 199 5.97 13.71 2.60
N GLY A 200 4.86 13.00 2.36
CA GLY A 200 3.66 13.07 3.20
C GLY A 200 2.66 14.16 2.83
N GLU A 201 2.82 14.79 1.66
CA GLU A 201 1.80 15.64 1.05
C GLU A 201 0.89 14.78 0.16
N TYR A 202 -0.42 14.82 0.41
CA TYR A 202 -1.42 13.96 -0.23
C TYR A 202 -2.38 14.71 -1.15
N ASN A 203 -2.15 16.01 -1.35
CA ASN A 203 -2.96 16.88 -2.21
C ASN A 203 -4.46 16.82 -1.85
N ILE A 204 -4.74 16.92 -0.55
CA ILE A 204 -6.12 16.91 -0.02
C ILE A 204 -6.71 18.31 -0.20
N ALA A 205 -7.89 18.39 -0.82
CA ALA A 205 -8.62 19.63 -1.14
C ALA A 205 -8.02 20.52 -2.24
N GLY A 206 -6.74 20.36 -2.60
CA GLY A 206 -6.09 21.02 -3.73
C GLY A 206 -5.15 22.13 -3.30
#